data_AF-A0A9E2PSF6-F1
#
_entry.id   AF-A0A9E2PSF6-F1
#
_cell.length_a   1.000
_cell.length_b   1.000
_cell.length_c   1.000
_cell.angle_alpha   90.00
_cell.angle_beta   90.00
_cell.angle_gamma   90.00
#
_symmetry.space_group_name_H-M   'P 1'
#
loop_
_entity.id
_entity.type
_entity.pdbx_description
1 polymer ?
#
loop_
_entity_poly.entity_id
_entity_poly.type
_entity_poly.pdbx_seq_one_letter_code
_entity_poly.pdbx_strand_id
1 'polypeptide(L)'
;MPPFLQLKDFLAPPPLPALLAVFMVLGLNNLGSRITRRFSLASPLPLREAAAFVLASALVATTVYVLALFGAAYLWLLRVMAWSLAVLGLWELSQINWPRVLQVVHRLRPRWQELPFLGKAAVPPLLIAGLGLLLAALGPPTDADSLDYHLGVPLDILRHHGHFLRPDWLTARLTGLGESLNLLGLAGGTDIFGATLQFAGLVAVLAGVMTLAKTDMDRIMVAVGIMGCPVVIFLVLNQKPQMLPTAATAIALLLLAERFRAMDAKTLVLALSCVFFAISCKYSFILTGGVLVGVALLSAYRARLLGLTVGIGLAAYMVLVFPVHWHNLVFYGDPISPLLERFKTVSDPVVLRLSTVLRSYSEETLFPFPFGLLFPSSLGTLSMVMGFGPLLFFVGLKEARAHLIPKVLIICVAVEVVCILSFSQNAYCHCSENKL
;
A
#
# COMPACT_ATOMS: atom_id res chain seq x y z
N MET A 1 -27.53 2.34 29.21
CA MET A 1 -26.30 2.00 28.47
C MET A 1 -26.39 2.65 27.10
N PRO A 2 -25.35 3.37 26.63
CA PRO A 2 -25.34 3.82 25.24
C PRO A 2 -25.45 2.61 24.30
N PRO A 3 -26.12 2.74 23.14
CA PRO A 3 -26.26 1.65 22.20
C PRO A 3 -24.88 1.18 21.71
N PHE A 4 -24.72 -0.14 21.57
CA PHE A 4 -23.52 -0.74 20.99
C PHE A 4 -23.41 -0.32 19.52
N LEU A 5 -22.43 0.55 19.21
CA LEU A 5 -22.23 1.06 17.86
C LEU A 5 -21.72 -0.06 16.94
N GLN A 6 -22.50 -0.39 15.91
CA GLN A 6 -22.17 -1.33 14.85
C GLN A 6 -21.42 -0.64 13.72
N LEU A 7 -20.73 -1.40 12.88
CA LEU A 7 -20.00 -0.87 11.72
C LEU A 7 -20.89 0.04 10.85
N LYS A 8 -22.11 -0.43 10.54
CA LYS A 8 -23.08 0.30 9.72
C LYS A 8 -23.49 1.67 10.29
N ASP A 9 -23.34 1.88 11.60
CA ASP A 9 -23.71 3.14 12.25
C ASP A 9 -22.71 4.25 11.94
N PHE A 10 -21.52 3.89 11.44
CA PHE A 10 -20.49 4.84 11.03
C PHE A 10 -20.53 5.15 9.53
N LEU A 11 -21.12 4.29 8.70
CA LEU A 11 -21.04 4.39 7.24
C LEU A 11 -22.06 5.38 6.67
N ALA A 12 -21.63 6.16 5.68
CA ALA A 12 -22.53 6.97 4.89
C ALA A 12 -23.35 6.08 3.92
N PRO A 13 -24.56 6.49 3.51
CA PRO A 13 -25.32 5.73 2.52
C PRO A 13 -24.60 5.74 1.14
N PRO A 14 -24.62 4.63 0.38
CA PRO A 14 -24.10 4.61 -0.98
C PRO A 14 -24.71 5.71 -1.87
N PRO A 15 -23.94 6.33 -2.80
CA PRO A 15 -22.55 6.02 -3.17
C PRO A 15 -21.49 6.80 -2.35
N LEU A 16 -21.88 7.44 -1.23
CA LEU A 16 -21.00 8.36 -0.50
C LEU A 16 -19.71 7.71 0.05
N PRO A 17 -19.68 6.46 0.55
CA PRO A 17 -18.43 5.85 1.03
C PRO A 17 -17.33 5.83 -0.03
N ALA A 18 -17.68 5.54 -1.29
CA ALA A 18 -16.73 5.52 -2.41
C ALA A 18 -16.24 6.93 -2.76
N LEU A 19 -17.16 7.90 -2.83
CA LEU A 19 -16.80 9.30 -3.09
C LEU A 19 -15.87 9.86 -2.00
N LEU A 20 -16.20 9.60 -0.72
CA LEU A 20 -15.38 10.02 0.41
C LEU A 20 -14.00 9.38 0.36
N ALA A 21 -13.89 8.07 0.12
CA ALA A 21 -12.60 7.40 0.03
C ALA A 21 -11.72 7.98 -1.09
N VAL A 22 -12.29 8.19 -2.30
CA VAL A 22 -11.57 8.81 -3.42
C VAL A 22 -11.13 10.23 -3.09
N PHE A 23 -12.01 11.07 -2.55
CA PHE A 23 -11.66 12.44 -2.20
C PHE A 23 -10.62 12.51 -1.07
N MET A 24 -10.68 11.61 -0.09
CA MET A 24 -9.65 11.53 0.95
C MET A 24 -8.29 11.15 0.38
N VAL A 25 -8.21 10.21 -0.57
CA VAL A 25 -6.96 9.87 -1.28
C VAL A 25 -6.42 11.07 -2.07
N LEU A 26 -7.28 11.77 -2.81
CA LEU A 26 -6.88 12.99 -3.52
C LEU A 26 -6.44 14.09 -2.56
N GLY A 27 -7.08 14.19 -1.40
CA GLY A 27 -6.71 15.08 -0.30
C GLY A 27 -5.32 14.79 0.25
N LEU A 28 -4.97 13.51 0.45
CA LEU A 28 -3.63 13.10 0.83
C LEU A 28 -2.59 13.43 -0.24
N ASN A 29 -2.91 13.24 -1.52
CA ASN A 29 -2.03 13.63 -2.63
C ASN A 29 -1.80 15.15 -2.68
N ASN A 30 -2.87 15.94 -2.52
CA ASN A 30 -2.80 17.40 -2.45
C ASN A 30 -1.98 17.87 -1.25
N LEU A 31 -2.24 17.31 -0.06
CA LEU A 31 -1.51 17.61 1.17
C LEU A 31 -0.02 17.30 1.01
N GLY A 32 0.32 16.12 0.48
CA GLY A 32 1.69 15.71 0.18
C GLY A 32 2.37 16.71 -0.75
N SER A 33 1.73 17.02 -1.88
CA SER A 33 2.25 17.97 -2.86
C SER A 33 2.51 19.35 -2.25
N ARG A 34 1.63 19.82 -1.35
CA ARG A 34 1.82 21.09 -0.63
C ARG A 34 2.98 21.04 0.36
N ILE A 35 3.11 19.96 1.13
CA ILE A 35 4.23 19.74 2.06
C ILE A 35 5.56 19.77 1.29
N THR A 36 5.63 19.07 0.16
CA THR A 36 6.86 18.94 -0.62
C THR A 36 7.07 20.06 -1.65
N ARG A 37 6.14 21.00 -1.84
CA ARG A 37 6.29 22.10 -2.82
C ARG A 37 7.55 22.93 -2.55
N ARG A 38 7.95 23.05 -1.28
CA ARG A 38 9.18 23.75 -0.87
C ARG A 38 10.43 22.91 -1.05
N PHE A 39 10.29 21.61 -1.34
CA PHE A 39 11.41 20.72 -1.56
C PHE A 39 11.82 20.85 -3.03
N SER A 40 12.80 21.72 -3.30
CA SER A 40 13.51 21.70 -4.58
C SER A 40 14.30 20.39 -4.70
N LEU A 41 13.63 19.34 -5.16
CA LEU A 41 14.16 18.03 -5.45
C LEU A 41 14.48 17.93 -6.93
N ALA A 42 15.63 17.35 -7.25
CA ALA A 42 16.05 17.10 -8.64
C ALA A 42 15.35 15.88 -9.27
N SER A 43 14.70 15.04 -8.45
CA SER A 43 14.02 13.82 -8.92
C SER A 43 12.83 14.12 -9.85
N PRO A 44 12.49 13.20 -10.77
CA PRO A 44 11.35 13.31 -11.65
C PRO A 44 10.05 13.59 -10.88
N LEU A 45 9.20 14.44 -11.47
CA LEU A 45 7.94 14.87 -10.86
C LEU A 45 7.07 13.69 -10.38
N PRO A 46 6.83 12.61 -11.16
CA PRO A 46 5.98 11.51 -10.72
C PRO A 46 6.53 10.76 -9.50
N LEU A 47 7.85 10.57 -9.45
CA LEU A 47 8.51 9.90 -8.32
C LEU A 47 8.42 10.77 -7.05
N ARG A 48 8.60 12.09 -7.20
CA ARG A 48 8.43 13.04 -6.09
C ARG A 48 7.00 13.09 -5.57
N GLU A 49 6.01 13.13 -6.45
CA GLU A 49 4.59 13.13 -6.09
C GLU A 49 4.19 11.84 -5.38
N ALA A 50 4.65 10.68 -5.88
CA ALA A 50 4.43 9.40 -5.23
C ALA A 50 5.01 9.36 -3.80
N ALA A 51 6.24 9.85 -3.61
CA ALA A 51 6.85 9.93 -2.28
C ALA A 51 6.14 10.94 -1.37
N ALA A 52 5.68 12.07 -1.92
CA ALA A 52 4.93 13.08 -1.18
C ALA A 52 3.57 12.54 -0.70
N PHE A 53 2.88 11.76 -1.53
CA PHE A 53 1.64 11.06 -1.18
C PHE A 53 1.87 10.08 -0.02
N VAL A 54 2.94 9.28 -0.08
CA VAL A 54 3.31 8.37 1.03
C VAL A 54 3.63 9.14 2.30
N LEU A 55 4.39 10.24 2.22
CA LEU A 55 4.70 11.09 3.37
C LEU A 55 3.43 11.65 4.02
N ALA A 56 2.50 12.20 3.25
CA ALA A 56 1.23 12.71 3.77
C ALA A 56 0.41 11.61 4.44
N SER A 57 0.34 10.42 3.81
CA SER A 57 -0.33 9.26 4.36
C SER A 57 0.27 8.84 5.70
N ALA A 58 1.60 8.80 5.79
CA ALA A 58 2.33 8.47 7.00
C ALA A 58 2.09 9.47 8.14
N LEU A 59 2.13 10.77 7.85
CA LEU A 59 1.90 11.82 8.85
C LEU A 59 0.46 11.83 9.36
N VAL A 60 -0.53 11.65 8.46
CA VAL A 60 -1.94 11.54 8.85
C VAL A 60 -2.16 10.27 9.67
N ALA A 61 -1.65 9.12 9.22
CA ALA A 61 -1.76 7.86 9.94
C ALA A 61 -1.18 7.97 11.36
N THR A 62 0.02 8.54 11.47
CA THR A 62 0.69 8.77 12.77
C THR A 62 -0.12 9.69 13.67
N THR A 63 -0.67 10.78 13.12
CA THR A 63 -1.48 11.72 13.90
C THR A 63 -2.71 11.02 14.46
N VAL A 64 -3.40 10.22 13.64
CA VAL A 64 -4.58 9.45 14.06
C VAL A 64 -4.20 8.39 15.10
N TYR A 65 -3.08 7.68 14.90
CA TYR A 65 -2.56 6.70 15.85
C TYR A 65 -2.25 7.32 17.21
N VAL A 66 -1.57 8.47 17.22
CA VAL A 66 -1.23 9.21 18.44
C VAL A 66 -2.48 9.71 19.16
N LEU A 67 -3.49 10.21 18.44
CA LEU A 67 -4.78 10.58 19.03
C LEU A 67 -5.43 9.36 19.71
N ALA A 68 -5.44 8.21 19.06
CA ALA A 68 -5.98 6.98 19.64
C ALA A 68 -5.18 6.51 20.86
N LEU A 69 -3.85 6.65 20.83
CA LEU A 69 -2.97 6.27 21.94
C LEU A 69 -3.24 7.09 23.21
N PHE A 70 -3.61 8.36 23.05
CA PHE A 70 -3.93 9.25 24.18
C PHE A 70 -5.42 9.31 24.53
N GLY A 71 -6.25 8.40 24.01
CA GLY A 71 -7.69 8.38 24.31
C GLY A 71 -8.47 9.57 23.74
N ALA A 72 -7.95 10.18 22.66
CA ALA A 72 -8.51 11.34 21.98
C ALA A 72 -9.08 11.02 20.59
N ALA A 73 -9.32 9.75 20.27
CA ALA A 73 -9.94 9.31 19.01
C ALA A 73 -11.47 9.53 19.03
N TYR A 74 -11.90 10.75 19.35
CA TYR A 74 -13.31 11.12 19.31
C TYR A 74 -13.83 11.16 17.88
N LEU A 75 -15.05 10.65 17.67
CA LEU A 75 -15.67 10.56 16.34
C LEU A 75 -15.75 11.93 15.65
N TRP A 76 -16.12 12.99 16.36
CA TRP A 76 -16.21 14.33 15.77
C TRP A 76 -14.84 14.85 15.30
N LEU A 77 -13.77 14.59 16.06
CA LEU A 77 -12.43 15.04 15.74
C LEU A 77 -11.90 14.32 14.49
N LEU A 78 -12.02 12.99 14.47
CA LEU A 78 -11.62 12.18 13.32
C LEU A 78 -12.46 12.49 12.08
N ARG A 79 -13.77 12.79 12.24
CA ARG A 79 -14.63 13.26 11.13
C ARG A 79 -14.14 14.57 10.55
N VAL A 80 -13.81 15.55 11.37
CA VAL A 80 -13.26 16.84 10.90
C VAL A 80 -11.98 16.61 10.11
N MET A 81 -11.08 15.74 10.58
CA MET A 81 -9.86 15.38 9.86
C MET A 81 -10.16 14.72 8.50
N ALA A 82 -11.02 13.69 8.48
CA ALA A 82 -11.39 12.97 7.27
C ALA A 82 -12.08 13.88 6.23
N TRP A 83 -13.01 14.71 6.68
CA TRP A 83 -13.76 15.63 5.82
C TRP A 83 -12.87 16.77 5.32
N SER A 84 -11.90 17.22 6.12
CA SER A 84 -10.89 18.17 5.66
C SER A 84 -10.05 17.59 4.52
N LEU A 85 -9.66 16.31 4.60
CA LEU A 85 -9.00 15.62 3.49
C LEU A 85 -9.91 15.52 2.27
N ALA A 86 -11.18 15.14 2.45
CA ALA A 86 -12.15 15.08 1.35
C ALA A 86 -12.33 16.45 0.65
N VAL A 87 -12.42 17.54 1.42
CA VAL A 87 -12.48 18.92 0.90
C VAL A 87 -11.20 19.30 0.15
N LEU A 88 -10.02 18.93 0.67
CA LEU A 88 -8.75 19.13 -0.05
C LEU A 88 -8.70 18.33 -1.36
N GLY A 89 -9.27 17.13 -1.40
CA GLY A 89 -9.37 16.33 -2.61
C GLY A 89 -10.32 16.94 -3.64
N LEU A 90 -11.49 17.42 -3.21
CA LEU A 90 -12.41 18.19 -4.05
C LEU A 90 -11.75 19.46 -4.59
N TRP A 91 -10.99 20.16 -3.75
CA TRP A 91 -10.20 21.30 -4.19
C TRP A 91 -9.23 20.87 -5.29
N GLU A 92 -8.47 19.79 -5.10
CA GLU A 92 -7.52 19.32 -6.12
C GLU A 92 -8.19 19.05 -7.45
N LEU A 93 -9.37 18.41 -7.46
CA LEU A 93 -10.16 18.20 -8.67
C LEU A 93 -10.54 19.51 -9.36
N SER A 94 -10.90 20.55 -8.59
CA SER A 94 -11.23 21.87 -9.14
C SER A 94 -10.03 22.58 -9.80
N GLN A 95 -8.81 22.20 -9.44
CA GLN A 95 -7.58 22.76 -10.01
C GLN A 95 -7.09 22.00 -11.24
N ILE A 96 -7.73 20.87 -11.60
CA ILE A 96 -7.37 20.11 -12.79
C ILE A 96 -7.67 20.94 -14.03
N ASN A 97 -6.64 21.19 -14.83
CA ASN A 97 -6.78 21.81 -16.13
C ASN A 97 -7.38 20.80 -17.13
N TRP A 98 -8.71 20.69 -17.14
CA TRP A 98 -9.45 19.79 -18.02
C TRP A 98 -9.08 19.91 -19.50
N PRO A 99 -8.89 21.12 -20.07
CA PRO A 99 -8.35 21.27 -21.43
C PRO A 99 -7.01 20.55 -21.64
N ARG A 100 -6.10 20.62 -20.66
CA ARG A 100 -4.81 19.90 -20.72
C ARG A 100 -5.00 18.39 -20.63
N VAL A 101 -5.94 17.90 -19.81
CA VAL A 101 -6.28 16.47 -19.75
C VAL A 101 -6.81 15.98 -21.10
N LEU A 102 -7.74 16.71 -21.71
CA LEU A 102 -8.25 16.39 -23.04
C LEU A 102 -7.14 16.40 -24.11
N GLN A 103 -6.21 17.36 -24.03
CA GLN A 103 -5.03 17.37 -24.91
C GLN A 103 -4.15 16.14 -24.72
N VAL A 104 -3.95 15.66 -23.49
CA VAL A 104 -3.21 14.41 -23.23
C VAL A 104 -3.95 13.24 -23.88
N VAL A 105 -5.27 13.13 -23.72
CA VAL A 105 -6.08 12.09 -24.35
C VAL A 105 -5.96 12.14 -25.88
N HIS A 106 -6.03 13.33 -26.48
CA HIS A 106 -5.83 13.48 -27.93
C HIS A 106 -4.43 13.05 -28.39
N ARG A 107 -3.38 13.26 -27.57
CA ARG A 107 -2.02 12.79 -27.85
C ARG A 107 -1.85 11.27 -27.71
N LEU A 108 -2.75 10.57 -27.03
CA LEU A 108 -2.71 9.12 -26.93
C LEU A 108 -3.06 8.44 -28.26
N ARG A 109 -3.90 9.06 -29.10
CA ARG A 109 -4.31 8.49 -30.40
C ARG A 109 -3.14 8.25 -31.38
N PRO A 110 -2.27 9.24 -31.68
CA PRO A 110 -1.12 9.00 -32.56
C PRO A 110 -0.13 8.02 -31.93
N ARG A 111 0.14 8.13 -30.62
CA ARG A 111 1.00 7.17 -29.90
C ARG A 111 0.49 5.74 -30.00
N TRP A 112 -0.82 5.54 -29.86
CA TRP A 112 -1.46 4.25 -30.06
C TRP A 112 -1.21 3.68 -31.45
N GLN A 113 -1.28 4.52 -32.49
CA GLN A 113 -1.05 4.08 -33.87
C GLN A 113 0.40 3.64 -34.09
N GLU A 114 1.35 4.31 -33.44
CA GLU A 114 2.79 4.02 -33.48
C GLU A 114 3.18 2.76 -32.68
N LEU A 115 2.33 2.26 -31.78
CA LEU A 115 2.64 1.06 -31.01
C LEU A 115 2.74 -0.20 -31.91
N PRO A 116 3.72 -1.09 -31.64
CA PRO A 116 3.75 -2.40 -32.27
C PRO A 116 2.54 -3.24 -31.85
N PHE A 117 2.25 -4.30 -32.61
CA PHE A 117 1.11 -5.19 -32.36
C PHE A 117 0.99 -5.63 -30.90
N LEU A 118 2.11 -6.00 -30.26
CA LEU A 118 2.14 -6.43 -28.87
C LEU A 118 1.73 -5.32 -27.89
N GLY A 119 2.14 -4.08 -28.14
CA GLY A 119 1.72 -2.94 -27.34
C GLY A 119 0.21 -2.70 -27.47
N LYS A 120 -0.31 -2.76 -28.69
CA LYS A 120 -1.75 -2.65 -28.97
C LYS A 120 -2.55 -3.77 -28.32
N ALA A 121 -2.03 -5.00 -28.29
CA ALA A 121 -2.68 -6.14 -27.66
C ALA A 121 -2.64 -6.08 -26.12
N ALA A 122 -1.58 -5.52 -25.53
CA ALA A 122 -1.41 -5.46 -24.08
C ALA A 122 -2.21 -4.34 -23.39
N VAL A 123 -2.46 -3.21 -24.06
CA VAL A 123 -3.10 -2.06 -23.40
C VAL A 123 -4.58 -2.30 -23.02
N PRO A 124 -5.46 -2.88 -23.87
CA PRO A 124 -6.85 -3.13 -23.48
C PRO A 124 -7.00 -3.96 -22.20
N PRO A 125 -6.31 -5.12 -22.02
CA PRO A 125 -6.41 -5.88 -20.79
C PRO A 125 -5.84 -5.13 -19.59
N LEU A 126 -4.78 -4.32 -19.75
CA LEU A 126 -4.28 -3.46 -18.67
C LEU A 126 -5.30 -2.40 -18.23
N LEU A 127 -6.03 -1.81 -19.18
CA LEU A 127 -7.09 -0.86 -18.87
C LEU A 127 -8.26 -1.53 -18.15
N ILE A 128 -8.64 -2.73 -18.58
CA ILE A 128 -9.68 -3.53 -17.93
C ILE A 128 -9.23 -3.94 -16.52
N ALA A 129 -8.00 -4.41 -16.36
CA ALA A 129 -7.43 -4.78 -15.06
C ALA A 129 -7.37 -3.58 -14.12
N GLY A 130 -6.84 -2.44 -14.58
CA GLY A 130 -6.78 -1.21 -13.79
C GLY A 130 -8.15 -0.69 -13.38
N LEU A 131 -9.12 -0.67 -14.29
CA LEU A 131 -10.50 -0.26 -13.98
C LEU A 131 -11.19 -1.27 -13.05
N GLY A 132 -11.01 -2.57 -13.30
CA GLY A 132 -11.56 -3.64 -12.46
C GLY A 132 -11.03 -3.58 -11.03
N LEU A 133 -9.72 -3.38 -10.86
CA LEU A 133 -9.09 -3.19 -9.56
C LEU A 133 -9.61 -1.94 -8.85
N LEU A 134 -9.78 -0.81 -9.56
CA LEU A 134 -10.36 0.40 -8.99
C LEU A 134 -11.79 0.16 -8.50
N LEU A 135 -12.65 -0.38 -9.37
CA LEU A 135 -14.06 -0.62 -9.04
C LEU A 135 -14.21 -1.61 -7.88
N ALA A 136 -13.38 -2.66 -7.85
CA ALA A 136 -13.39 -3.63 -6.78
C ALA A 136 -12.83 -3.05 -5.46
N ALA A 137 -11.82 -2.16 -5.50
CA ALA A 137 -11.33 -1.45 -4.31
C ALA A 137 -12.35 -0.44 -3.75
N LEU A 138 -13.33 -0.02 -4.57
CA LEU A 138 -14.48 0.79 -4.17
C LEU A 138 -15.70 -0.05 -3.79
N GLY A 139 -15.59 -1.37 -3.83
CA GLY A 139 -16.59 -2.31 -3.36
C GLY A 139 -16.46 -2.58 -1.85
N PRO A 140 -17.50 -3.13 -1.20
CA PRO A 140 -17.47 -3.42 0.23
C PRO A 140 -16.39 -4.46 0.56
N PRO A 141 -15.78 -4.39 1.76
CA PRO A 141 -14.83 -5.39 2.22
C PRO A 141 -15.52 -6.75 2.42
N THR A 142 -14.91 -7.82 1.90
CA THR A 142 -15.49 -9.18 1.94
C THR A 142 -14.57 -10.22 2.55
N ASP A 143 -13.27 -9.95 2.65
CA ASP A 143 -12.31 -10.91 3.20
C ASP A 143 -12.29 -10.91 4.74
N ALA A 144 -12.00 -12.09 5.30
CA ALA A 144 -12.03 -12.32 6.74
C ALA A 144 -11.02 -11.46 7.50
N ASP A 145 -9.81 -11.28 6.97
CA ASP A 145 -8.77 -10.45 7.60
C ASP A 145 -9.22 -8.98 7.67
N SER A 146 -9.82 -8.45 6.59
CA SER A 146 -10.36 -7.09 6.56
C SER A 146 -11.42 -6.87 7.64
N LEU A 147 -12.36 -7.81 7.76
CA LEU A 147 -13.48 -7.73 8.69
C LEU A 147 -13.09 -8.06 10.15
N ASP A 148 -12.04 -8.85 10.36
CA ASP A 148 -11.42 -9.09 11.66
C ASP A 148 -10.65 -7.83 12.10
N TYR A 149 -9.32 -7.87 12.19
CA TYR A 149 -8.57 -6.84 12.90
C TYR A 149 -8.35 -5.56 12.09
N HIS A 150 -8.41 -5.59 10.74
CA HIS A 150 -8.12 -4.40 9.93
C HIS A 150 -9.23 -3.34 9.95
N LEU A 151 -10.50 -3.73 10.13
CA LEU A 151 -11.63 -2.82 10.39
C LEU A 151 -12.15 -2.94 11.82
N GLY A 152 -12.07 -4.12 12.41
CA GLY A 152 -12.60 -4.36 13.73
C GLY A 152 -11.79 -3.67 14.83
N VAL A 153 -10.46 -3.60 14.77
CA VAL A 153 -9.67 -2.82 15.75
C VAL A 153 -9.94 -1.32 15.61
N PRO A 154 -9.93 -0.72 14.40
CA PRO A 154 -10.43 0.64 14.22
C PRO A 154 -11.81 0.92 14.79
N LEU A 155 -12.76 0.00 14.59
CA LEU A 155 -14.10 0.11 15.18
C LEU A 155 -14.07 0.04 16.71
N ASP A 156 -13.22 -0.81 17.29
CA ASP A 156 -13.04 -0.90 18.74
C ASP A 156 -12.43 0.39 19.31
N ILE A 157 -11.48 1.01 18.60
CA ILE A 157 -10.91 2.31 18.97
C ILE A 157 -11.98 3.39 18.97
N LEU A 158 -12.87 3.44 17.98
CA LEU A 158 -13.97 4.42 17.94
C LEU A 158 -14.93 4.28 19.12
N ARG A 159 -15.21 3.05 19.55
CA ARG A 159 -16.10 2.76 20.69
C ARG A 159 -15.50 3.22 22.02
N HIS A 160 -14.18 3.13 22.16
CA HIS A 160 -13.48 3.43 23.42
C HIS A 160 -12.76 4.79 23.41
N HIS A 161 -12.85 5.53 22.30
CA HIS A 161 -12.12 6.78 22.05
C HIS A 161 -10.58 6.64 22.09
N GLY A 162 -10.07 5.42 22.03
CA GLY A 162 -8.64 5.14 22.09
C GLY A 162 -8.33 3.64 22.03
N HIS A 163 -7.05 3.31 22.06
CA HIS A 163 -6.62 1.91 22.14
C HIS A 163 -7.14 1.25 23.41
N PHE A 164 -7.67 0.04 23.25
CA PHE A 164 -8.20 -0.77 24.34
C PHE A 164 -7.53 -2.15 24.33
N LEU A 165 -7.13 -2.65 25.50
CA LEU A 165 -6.45 -3.93 25.60
C LEU A 165 -7.44 -5.07 25.35
N ARG A 166 -7.15 -5.91 24.35
CA ARG A 166 -7.96 -7.09 23.99
C ARG A 166 -7.15 -8.38 24.05
N PRO A 167 -6.96 -8.98 25.25
CA PRO A 167 -6.20 -10.22 25.39
C PRO A 167 -6.83 -11.40 24.63
N ASP A 168 -8.15 -11.35 24.46
CA ASP A 168 -8.96 -12.30 23.70
C ASP A 168 -8.74 -12.23 22.19
N TRP A 169 -8.24 -11.09 21.68
CA TRP A 169 -8.07 -10.83 20.26
C TRP A 169 -6.61 -10.78 19.86
N LEU A 170 -6.02 -11.95 19.63
CA LEU A 170 -4.59 -12.10 19.35
C LEU A 170 -4.12 -11.33 18.12
N THR A 171 -4.92 -11.28 17.05
CA THR A 171 -4.58 -10.59 15.80
C THR A 171 -4.58 -9.07 15.94
N ALA A 172 -5.25 -8.48 16.95
CA ALA A 172 -5.19 -7.05 17.24
C ALA A 172 -3.78 -6.55 17.58
N ARG A 173 -2.89 -7.46 18.03
CA ARG A 173 -1.46 -7.17 18.29
C ARG A 173 -0.67 -6.84 17.03
N LEU A 174 -1.20 -7.16 15.84
CA LEU A 174 -0.53 -6.96 14.56
C LEU A 174 -0.86 -5.63 13.90
N THR A 175 -1.67 -4.80 14.56
CA THR A 175 -2.07 -3.47 14.06
C THR A 175 -0.93 -2.47 14.10
N GLY A 176 -0.91 -1.57 13.12
CA GLY A 176 0.05 -0.50 12.99
C GLY A 176 -0.57 0.78 12.43
N LEU A 177 0.26 1.59 11.75
CA LEU A 177 -0.22 2.85 11.16
C LEU A 177 -1.24 2.65 10.04
N GLY A 178 -1.22 1.51 9.35
CA GLY A 178 -2.17 1.25 8.28
C GLY A 178 -3.62 1.16 8.78
N GLU A 179 -3.86 0.53 9.93
CA GLU A 179 -5.17 0.49 10.56
C GLU A 179 -5.62 1.86 11.07
N SER A 180 -4.69 2.77 11.38
CA SER A 180 -5.07 4.17 11.69
C SER A 180 -5.65 4.91 10.49
N LEU A 181 -5.25 4.55 9.27
CA LEU A 181 -5.92 5.07 8.08
C LEU A 181 -7.32 4.47 7.95
N ASN A 182 -7.50 3.18 8.19
CA ASN A 182 -8.84 2.56 8.22
C ASN A 182 -9.75 3.21 9.28
N LEU A 183 -9.21 3.51 10.47
CA LEU A 183 -9.89 4.26 11.53
C LEU A 183 -10.38 5.63 11.05
N LEU A 184 -9.52 6.38 10.34
CA LEU A 184 -9.90 7.66 9.78
C LEU A 184 -11.00 7.51 8.72
N GLY A 185 -10.92 6.48 7.87
CA GLY A 185 -11.96 6.13 6.91
C GLY A 185 -13.30 5.89 7.59
N LEU A 186 -13.33 4.98 8.57
CA LEU A 186 -14.54 4.62 9.30
C LEU A 186 -15.17 5.83 9.99
N ALA A 187 -14.36 6.64 10.67
CA ALA A 187 -14.84 7.87 11.28
C ALA A 187 -15.45 8.81 10.23
N GLY A 188 -14.79 8.95 9.07
CA GLY A 188 -15.19 9.80 7.95
C GLY A 188 -16.46 9.36 7.22
N GLY A 189 -16.88 8.10 7.39
CA GLY A 189 -18.09 7.55 6.77
C GLY A 189 -17.85 6.48 5.70
N THR A 190 -16.67 5.86 5.67
CA THR A 190 -16.29 4.87 4.65
C THR A 190 -15.46 3.72 5.22
N ASP A 191 -15.81 2.49 4.89
CA ASP A 191 -15.11 1.25 5.24
C ASP A 191 -14.12 0.77 4.18
N ILE A 192 -14.04 1.48 3.05
CA ILE A 192 -13.25 1.09 1.87
C ILE A 192 -12.01 1.96 1.65
N PHE A 193 -11.72 2.87 2.59
CA PHE A 193 -10.59 3.80 2.47
C PHE A 193 -9.25 3.08 2.44
N GLY A 194 -9.08 1.98 3.20
CA GLY A 194 -7.87 1.16 3.19
C GLY A 194 -7.58 0.55 1.82
N ALA A 195 -8.58 -0.10 1.21
CA ALA A 195 -8.48 -0.65 -0.15
C ALA A 195 -8.23 0.44 -1.21
N THR A 196 -8.92 1.59 -1.09
CA THR A 196 -8.70 2.73 -2.00
C THR A 196 -7.26 3.27 -1.89
N LEU A 197 -6.68 3.28 -0.69
CA LEU A 197 -5.28 3.61 -0.44
C LEU A 197 -4.32 2.55 -1.01
N GLN A 198 -4.66 1.26 -0.94
CA GLN A 198 -3.87 0.20 -1.57
C GLN A 198 -3.82 0.39 -3.10
N PHE A 199 -4.97 0.70 -3.73
CA PHE A 199 -5.04 1.03 -5.15
C PHE A 199 -4.23 2.29 -5.48
N ALA A 200 -4.33 3.34 -4.67
CA ALA A 200 -3.51 4.55 -4.83
C ALA A 200 -2.00 4.24 -4.70
N GLY A 201 -1.61 3.33 -3.81
CA GLY A 201 -0.25 2.80 -3.70
C GLY A 201 0.22 2.10 -4.97
N LEU A 202 -0.64 1.29 -5.60
CA LEU A 202 -0.37 0.67 -6.90
C LEU A 202 -0.13 1.73 -7.99
N VAL A 203 -0.99 2.76 -8.06
CA VAL A 203 -0.82 3.87 -9.01
C VAL A 203 0.48 4.64 -8.74
N ALA A 204 0.81 4.88 -7.47
CA ALA A 204 2.02 5.60 -7.07
C ALA A 204 3.30 4.85 -7.46
N VAL A 205 3.37 3.52 -7.24
CA VAL A 205 4.53 2.73 -7.66
C VAL A 205 4.62 2.58 -9.17
N LEU A 206 3.49 2.42 -9.88
CA LEU A 206 3.46 2.44 -11.34
C LEU A 206 4.03 3.75 -11.88
N ALA A 207 3.53 4.89 -11.40
CA ALA A 207 4.01 6.20 -11.81
C ALA A 207 5.50 6.41 -11.51
N GLY A 208 5.95 5.96 -10.33
CA GLY A 208 7.36 6.01 -9.92
C GLY A 208 8.27 5.17 -10.81
N VAL A 209 7.94 3.90 -11.05
CA VAL A 209 8.75 3.00 -11.88
C VAL A 209 8.73 3.41 -13.36
N MET A 210 7.60 3.93 -13.86
CA MET A 210 7.50 4.46 -15.23
C MET A 210 8.45 5.64 -15.49
N THR A 211 9.00 6.29 -14.47
CA THR A 211 10.05 7.31 -14.68
C THR A 211 11.35 6.73 -15.25
N LEU A 212 11.58 5.42 -15.08
CA LEU A 212 12.72 4.71 -15.65
C LEU A 212 12.50 4.29 -17.12
N ALA A 213 11.26 4.33 -17.59
CA ALA A 213 10.88 3.87 -18.93
C ALA A 213 11.29 4.90 -19.99
N LYS A 214 12.04 4.45 -21.01
CA LYS A 214 12.54 5.31 -22.09
C LYS A 214 11.55 5.38 -23.27
N THR A 215 10.83 4.30 -23.50
CA THR A 215 9.86 4.16 -24.60
C THR A 215 8.44 3.89 -24.08
N ASP A 216 7.42 4.10 -24.92
CA ASP A 216 6.04 3.72 -24.57
C ASP A 216 5.90 2.20 -24.39
N MET A 217 6.70 1.39 -25.09
CA MET A 217 6.77 -0.05 -24.85
C MET A 217 7.33 -0.41 -23.47
N ASP A 218 8.36 0.30 -23.01
CA ASP A 218 8.90 0.10 -21.66
C ASP A 218 7.83 0.41 -20.59
N ARG A 219 7.02 1.46 -20.82
CA ARG A 219 5.91 1.81 -19.91
C ARG A 219 4.84 0.73 -19.87
N ILE A 220 4.49 0.15 -21.02
CA ILE A 220 3.58 -0.99 -21.11
C ILE A 220 4.18 -2.19 -20.38
N MET A 221 5.48 -2.47 -20.55
CA MET A 221 6.16 -3.57 -19.85
C MET A 221 6.15 -3.39 -18.34
N VAL A 222 6.40 -2.17 -17.85
CA VAL A 222 6.27 -1.84 -16.42
C VAL A 222 4.84 -2.07 -15.94
N ALA A 223 3.85 -1.62 -16.71
CA ALA A 223 2.44 -1.80 -16.39
C ALA A 223 2.06 -3.30 -16.31
N VAL A 224 2.46 -4.12 -17.28
CA VAL A 224 2.25 -5.58 -17.26
C VAL A 224 2.98 -6.22 -16.09
N GLY A 225 4.22 -5.81 -15.82
CA GLY A 225 5.01 -6.42 -14.75
C GLY A 225 4.49 -6.17 -13.36
N ILE A 226 3.84 -5.02 -13.15
CA ILE A 226 3.28 -4.67 -11.85
C ILE A 226 1.82 -5.10 -11.76
N MET A 227 0.94 -4.66 -12.68
CA MET A 227 -0.49 -4.96 -12.61
C MET A 227 -0.82 -6.41 -12.96
N GLY A 228 -0.01 -7.04 -13.83
CA GLY A 228 -0.19 -8.44 -14.22
C GLY A 228 0.34 -9.45 -13.22
N CYS A 229 0.87 -9.02 -12.07
CA CYS A 229 1.13 -9.92 -10.95
C CYS A 229 -0.20 -10.31 -10.29
N PRO A 230 -0.60 -11.60 -10.27
CA PRO A 230 -1.90 -12.01 -9.73
C PRO A 230 -2.11 -11.61 -8.26
N VAL A 231 -1.03 -11.57 -7.47
CA VAL A 231 -1.06 -11.11 -6.07
C VAL A 231 -1.59 -9.69 -5.92
N VAL A 232 -1.51 -8.83 -6.95
CA VAL A 232 -2.07 -7.46 -6.87
C VAL A 232 -3.56 -7.46 -6.60
N ILE A 233 -4.30 -8.47 -7.07
CA ILE A 233 -5.73 -8.62 -6.76
C ILE A 233 -5.92 -8.72 -5.24
N PHE A 234 -5.18 -9.60 -4.57
CA PHE A 234 -5.26 -9.74 -3.12
C PHE A 234 -4.75 -8.48 -2.38
N LEU A 235 -3.68 -7.86 -2.88
CA LEU A 235 -3.04 -6.73 -2.22
C LEU A 235 -3.83 -5.42 -2.30
N VAL A 236 -4.63 -5.24 -3.35
CA VAL A 236 -5.36 -4.01 -3.60
C VAL A 236 -6.76 -4.02 -3.00
N LEU A 237 -7.45 -5.17 -3.03
CA LEU A 237 -8.88 -5.23 -2.72
C LEU A 237 -9.20 -5.26 -1.22
N ASN A 238 -8.21 -5.58 -0.38
CA ASN A 238 -8.41 -5.75 1.05
C ASN A 238 -8.10 -4.46 1.82
N GLN A 239 -8.66 -4.31 3.03
CA GLN A 239 -8.33 -3.23 3.96
C GLN A 239 -6.95 -3.42 4.64
N LYS A 240 -6.22 -4.46 4.21
CA LYS A 240 -4.92 -4.88 4.72
C LYS A 240 -3.81 -3.95 4.24
N PRO A 241 -3.08 -3.27 5.14
CA PRO A 241 -1.97 -2.40 4.78
C PRO A 241 -0.78 -3.18 4.20
N GLN A 242 -0.78 -3.42 2.89
CA GLN A 242 0.26 -4.22 2.24
C GLN A 242 0.75 -3.62 0.91
N MET A 243 -0.14 -3.25 -0.03
CA MET A 243 0.26 -2.65 -1.30
C MET A 243 0.88 -1.26 -1.13
N LEU A 244 0.25 -0.37 -0.35
CA LEU A 244 0.77 0.98 -0.09
C LEU A 244 2.14 0.98 0.60
N PRO A 245 2.39 0.22 1.70
CA PRO A 245 3.72 0.13 2.28
C PRO A 245 4.73 -0.58 1.36
N THR A 246 4.30 -1.54 0.53
CA THR A 246 5.17 -2.11 -0.52
C THR A 246 5.58 -1.03 -1.54
N ALA A 247 4.62 -0.25 -2.02
CA ALA A 247 4.87 0.90 -2.90
C ALA A 247 5.81 1.92 -2.25
N ALA A 248 5.64 2.20 -0.96
CA ALA A 248 6.53 3.08 -0.20
C ALA A 248 7.99 2.58 -0.23
N THR A 249 8.23 1.29 0.04
CA THR A 249 9.60 0.74 -0.04
C THR A 249 10.18 0.79 -1.45
N ALA A 250 9.37 0.55 -2.48
CA ALA A 250 9.81 0.66 -3.87
C ALA A 250 10.14 2.11 -4.27
N ILE A 251 9.30 3.08 -3.88
CA ILE A 251 9.53 4.51 -4.10
C ILE A 251 10.80 4.97 -3.36
N ALA A 252 11.02 4.51 -2.13
CA ALA A 252 12.25 4.79 -1.39
C ALA A 252 13.49 4.26 -2.13
N LEU A 253 13.43 3.02 -2.64
CA LEU A 253 14.51 2.45 -3.44
C LEU A 253 14.79 3.29 -4.70
N LEU A 254 13.75 3.69 -5.43
CA LEU A 254 13.88 4.52 -6.63
C LEU A 254 14.57 5.86 -6.33
N LEU A 255 14.13 6.56 -5.27
CA LEU A 255 14.74 7.82 -4.82
C LEU A 255 16.21 7.63 -4.43
N LEU A 256 16.50 6.59 -3.65
CA LEU A 256 17.86 6.30 -3.19
C LEU A 256 18.79 5.91 -4.34
N ALA A 257 18.29 5.13 -5.30
CA ALA A 257 19.05 4.70 -6.47
C ALA A 257 19.34 5.87 -7.42
N GLU A 258 18.33 6.69 -7.72
CA GLU A 258 18.45 7.85 -8.60
C GLU A 258 19.45 8.89 -8.04
N ARG A 259 19.42 9.10 -6.73
CA ARG A 259 20.23 10.12 -6.04
C ARG A 259 21.46 9.54 -5.35
N PHE A 260 21.82 8.29 -5.64
CA PHE A 260 22.82 7.54 -4.87
C PHE A 260 24.20 8.23 -4.75
N ARG A 261 24.61 8.97 -5.79
CA ARG A 261 25.90 9.70 -5.83
C ARG A 261 25.78 11.19 -5.46
N ALA A 262 24.57 11.73 -5.44
CA ALA A 262 24.29 13.15 -5.23
C ALA A 262 23.19 13.30 -4.18
N MET A 263 23.34 12.56 -3.08
CA MET A 263 22.34 12.49 -2.02
C MET A 263 22.20 13.85 -1.32
N ASP A 264 20.97 14.25 -1.06
CA ASP A 264 20.66 15.48 -0.36
C ASP A 264 19.61 15.24 0.75
N ALA A 265 19.53 16.18 1.68
CA ALA A 265 18.68 16.07 2.87
C ALA A 265 17.20 15.86 2.52
N LYS A 266 16.71 16.48 1.44
CA LYS A 266 15.29 16.42 1.07
C LYS A 266 14.94 15.04 0.54
N THR A 267 15.80 14.46 -0.29
CA THR A 267 15.66 13.08 -0.74
C THR A 267 15.71 12.10 0.44
N LEU A 268 16.62 12.31 1.39
CA LEU A 268 16.71 11.48 2.60
C LEU A 268 15.44 11.54 3.45
N VAL A 269 14.86 12.72 3.66
CA VAL A 269 13.58 12.89 4.37
C VAL A 269 12.49 12.07 3.68
N LEU A 270 12.34 12.18 2.36
CA LEU A 270 11.30 11.43 1.63
C LEU A 270 11.55 9.92 1.66
N ALA A 271 12.76 9.47 1.34
CA ALA A 271 13.09 8.05 1.28
C ALA A 271 12.94 7.37 2.65
N LEU A 272 13.48 8.00 3.71
CA LEU A 272 13.38 7.44 5.06
C LEU A 272 11.95 7.49 5.59
N SER A 273 11.16 8.53 5.28
CA SER A 273 9.73 8.55 5.64
C SER A 273 8.97 7.40 5.00
N CYS A 274 9.21 7.11 3.72
CA CYS A 274 8.62 5.94 3.06
C CYS A 274 9.03 4.62 3.73
N VAL A 275 10.30 4.45 4.09
CA VAL A 275 10.80 3.24 4.75
C VAL A 275 10.17 3.06 6.13
N PHE A 276 10.23 4.09 6.98
CA PHE A 276 9.71 4.01 8.34
C PHE A 276 8.18 3.90 8.37
N PHE A 277 7.49 4.51 7.41
CA PHE A 277 6.06 4.26 7.21
C PHE A 277 5.77 2.78 6.92
N ALA A 278 6.50 2.15 5.99
CA ALA A 278 6.30 0.74 5.70
C ALA A 278 6.54 -0.17 6.92
N ILE A 279 7.62 0.08 7.67
CA ILE A 279 7.92 -0.63 8.93
C ILE A 279 6.77 -0.48 9.94
N SER A 280 6.24 0.73 10.08
CA SER A 280 5.16 1.05 11.03
C SER A 280 3.80 0.46 10.64
N CYS A 281 3.61 0.10 9.38
CA CYS A 281 2.40 -0.60 8.91
C CYS A 281 2.49 -2.10 9.18
N LYS A 282 3.67 -2.72 9.05
CA LYS A 282 3.83 -4.16 9.25
C LYS A 282 5.29 -4.56 9.50
N TYR A 283 5.49 -5.46 10.46
CA TYR A 283 6.83 -5.94 10.83
C TYR A 283 7.59 -6.66 9.71
N SER A 284 6.90 -7.24 8.73
CA SER A 284 7.55 -7.87 7.58
C SER A 284 8.43 -6.88 6.78
N PHE A 285 8.14 -5.57 6.88
CA PHE A 285 8.96 -4.53 6.25
C PHE A 285 10.20 -4.14 7.06
N ILE A 286 10.43 -4.68 8.26
CA ILE A 286 11.69 -4.44 9.01
C ILE A 286 12.88 -4.93 8.19
N LEU A 287 12.77 -6.09 7.54
CA LEU A 287 13.86 -6.64 6.74
C LEU A 287 14.17 -5.79 5.51
N THR A 288 13.15 -5.49 4.70
CA THR A 288 13.33 -4.66 3.49
C THR A 288 13.69 -3.21 3.85
N GLY A 289 13.09 -2.66 4.89
CA GLY A 289 13.41 -1.34 5.42
C GLY A 289 14.83 -1.24 5.96
N GLY A 290 15.33 -2.26 6.67
CA GLY A 290 16.72 -2.32 7.15
C GLY A 290 17.73 -2.29 5.99
N VAL A 291 17.47 -3.02 4.90
CA VAL A 291 18.28 -2.96 3.68
C VAL A 291 18.28 -1.54 3.10
N LEU A 292 17.11 -0.90 2.98
CA LEU A 292 16.99 0.45 2.42
C LEU A 292 17.66 1.52 3.29
N VAL A 293 17.58 1.40 4.62
CA VAL A 293 18.34 2.24 5.56
C VAL A 293 19.84 2.05 5.34
N GLY A 294 20.31 0.82 5.17
CA GLY A 294 21.70 0.53 4.82
C GLY A 294 22.15 1.21 3.52
N VAL A 295 21.32 1.14 2.47
CA VAL A 295 21.57 1.84 1.19
C VAL A 295 21.62 3.36 1.39
N ALA A 296 20.71 3.94 2.18
CA ALA A 296 20.70 5.36 2.51
C ALA A 296 21.96 5.80 3.26
N LEU A 297 22.42 5.01 4.25
CA LEU A 297 23.65 5.27 4.99
C LEU A 297 24.89 5.20 4.08
N LEU A 298 24.96 4.20 3.21
CA LEU A 298 26.07 4.05 2.25
C LEU A 298 26.12 5.23 1.27
N SER A 299 24.98 5.64 0.73
CA SER A 299 24.87 6.81 -0.14
C SER A 299 25.27 8.09 0.58
N ALA A 300 24.79 8.28 1.82
CA ALA A 300 25.09 9.44 2.64
C ALA A 300 26.56 9.52 3.06
N TYR A 301 27.22 8.39 3.32
CA TYR A 301 28.64 8.33 3.59
C TYR A 301 29.44 8.92 2.42
N ARG A 302 29.10 8.54 1.18
CA ARG A 302 29.73 9.10 -0.04
C ARG A 302 29.46 10.59 -0.22
N ALA A 303 28.26 11.04 0.14
CA ALA A 303 27.87 12.44 0.09
C ALA A 303 28.35 13.29 1.28
N ARG A 304 29.07 12.69 2.26
CA ARG A 304 29.48 13.34 3.53
C ARG A 304 28.31 13.86 4.39
N LEU A 305 27.15 13.20 4.30
CA LEU A 305 25.92 13.54 5.03
C LEU A 305 25.56 12.51 6.11
N LEU A 306 26.48 11.63 6.52
CA LEU A 306 26.17 10.50 7.39
C LEU A 306 25.49 10.91 8.71
N GLY A 307 26.02 11.92 9.42
CA GLY A 307 25.43 12.41 10.66
C GLY A 307 24.03 12.98 10.47
N LEU A 308 23.79 13.69 9.37
CA LEU A 308 22.47 14.20 9.00
C LEU A 308 21.50 13.05 8.71
N THR A 309 21.93 12.02 7.99
CA THR A 309 21.11 10.83 7.71
C THR A 309 20.72 10.09 8.97
N VAL A 310 21.64 9.93 9.93
CA VAL A 310 21.32 9.34 11.24
C VAL A 310 20.31 10.20 11.99
N GLY A 311 20.49 11.53 11.99
CA GLY A 311 19.55 12.46 12.61
C GLY A 311 18.15 12.42 11.99
N ILE A 312 18.05 12.43 10.65
CA ILE A 312 16.78 12.30 9.92
C ILE A 312 16.16 10.93 10.19
N GLY A 313 16.94 9.86 10.20
CA GLY A 313 16.46 8.51 10.46
C GLY A 313 15.91 8.36 11.87
N LEU A 314 16.61 8.90 12.88
CA LEU A 314 16.11 8.93 14.26
C LEU A 314 14.82 9.75 14.37
N ALA A 315 14.77 10.93 13.74
CA ALA A 315 13.55 11.75 13.73
C ALA A 315 12.38 11.01 13.07
N ALA A 316 12.59 10.36 11.92
CA ALA A 316 11.57 9.59 11.24
C ALA A 316 11.12 8.36 12.05
N TYR A 317 12.04 7.67 12.74
CA TYR A 317 11.69 6.61 13.68
C TYR A 317 10.82 7.13 14.83
N MET A 318 11.23 8.23 15.47
CA MET A 318 10.52 8.80 16.61
C MET A 318 9.11 9.28 16.25
N VAL A 319 8.92 9.77 15.02
CA VAL A 319 7.60 10.19 14.54
C VAL A 319 6.77 8.99 14.10
N LEU A 320 7.30 8.09 13.26
CA LEU A 320 6.48 7.11 12.54
C LEU A 320 6.41 5.73 13.21
N VAL A 321 7.52 5.23 13.77
CA VAL A 321 7.60 3.86 14.30
C VAL A 321 7.45 3.82 15.81
N PHE A 322 8.07 4.77 16.51
CA PHE A 322 8.08 4.81 17.96
C PHE A 322 6.67 4.81 18.59
N PRO A 323 5.65 5.54 18.08
CA PRO A 323 4.32 5.47 18.67
C PRO A 323 3.73 4.05 18.68
N VAL A 324 3.96 3.29 17.61
CA VAL A 324 3.49 1.90 17.48
C VAL A 324 4.25 0.98 18.45
N HIS A 325 5.57 1.10 18.51
CA HIS A 325 6.37 0.31 19.45
C HIS A 325 6.07 0.65 20.91
N TRP A 326 5.81 1.93 21.20
CA TRP A 326 5.43 2.39 22.53
C TRP A 326 4.06 1.85 22.94
N HIS A 327 3.06 1.92 22.07
CA HIS A 327 1.77 1.26 22.29
C HIS A 327 1.96 -0.23 22.61
N ASN A 328 2.71 -0.95 21.78
CA ASN A 328 2.88 -2.39 21.98
C ASN A 328 3.64 -2.72 23.27
N LEU A 329 4.61 -1.89 23.65
CA LEU A 329 5.30 -2.03 24.94
C LEU A 329 4.34 -1.80 26.12
N VAL A 330 3.52 -0.76 26.08
CA VAL A 330 2.59 -0.42 27.17
C VAL A 330 1.47 -1.46 27.30
N PHE A 331 0.87 -1.88 26.18
CA PHE A 331 -0.29 -2.78 26.18
C PHE A 331 0.09 -4.25 26.29
N TYR A 332 1.22 -4.66 25.71
CA TYR A 332 1.59 -6.07 25.58
C TYR A 332 2.90 -6.45 26.29
N GLY A 333 3.68 -5.47 26.76
CA GLY A 333 5.02 -5.70 27.30
C GLY A 333 6.04 -6.15 26.24
N ASP A 334 5.72 -5.98 24.96
CA ASP A 334 6.56 -6.37 23.83
C ASP A 334 6.46 -5.29 22.73
N PRO A 335 7.52 -4.51 22.47
CA PRO A 335 7.48 -3.41 21.49
C PRO A 335 7.30 -3.88 20.04
N ILE A 336 7.55 -5.16 19.76
CA ILE A 336 7.37 -5.79 18.45
C ILE A 336 6.46 -7.02 18.62
N SER A 337 5.41 -6.89 19.45
CA SER A 337 4.46 -7.96 19.78
C SER A 337 3.91 -8.63 18.52
N PRO A 338 3.88 -9.97 18.44
CA PRO A 338 4.25 -10.96 19.46
C PRO A 338 5.69 -11.52 19.33
N LEU A 339 6.59 -10.83 18.61
CA LEU A 339 7.88 -11.40 18.20
C LEU A 339 8.93 -11.46 19.32
N LEU A 340 8.83 -10.64 20.37
CA LEU A 340 9.77 -10.66 21.51
C LEU A 340 9.18 -11.29 22.77
N GLU A 341 7.97 -11.86 22.70
CA GLU A 341 7.27 -12.50 23.83
C GLU A 341 8.16 -13.50 24.61
N ARG A 342 9.02 -14.25 23.91
CA ARG A 342 9.96 -15.23 24.52
C ARG A 342 11.01 -14.63 25.44
N PHE A 343 11.23 -13.32 25.34
CA PHE A 343 12.24 -12.60 26.12
C PHE A 343 11.65 -11.88 27.33
N LYS A 344 10.33 -11.95 27.52
CA LYS A 344 9.67 -11.42 28.73
C LYS A 344 10.01 -12.28 29.94
N THR A 345 10.02 -11.65 31.11
CA THR A 345 10.19 -12.34 32.39
C THR A 345 9.08 -13.35 32.65
N VAL A 346 7.86 -13.02 32.22
CA VAL A 346 6.69 -13.91 32.21
C VAL A 346 6.11 -13.90 30.79
N SER A 347 6.37 -14.98 30.04
CA SER A 347 5.83 -15.17 28.69
C SER A 347 4.44 -15.81 28.73
N ASP A 348 3.55 -15.39 27.84
CA ASP A 348 2.25 -16.02 27.61
C ASP A 348 2.37 -17.17 26.58
N PRO A 349 2.08 -18.43 26.96
CA PRO A 349 2.14 -19.58 26.04
C PRO A 349 1.27 -19.44 24.79
N VAL A 350 0.13 -18.76 24.88
CA VAL A 350 -0.79 -18.55 23.74
C VAL A 350 -0.17 -17.57 22.75
N VAL A 351 0.43 -16.48 23.25
CA VAL A 351 1.12 -15.49 22.42
C VAL A 351 2.40 -16.08 21.81
N LEU A 352 3.12 -16.95 22.54
CA LEU A 352 4.25 -17.70 21.98
C LEU A 352 3.83 -18.63 20.83
N ARG A 353 2.66 -19.26 20.94
CA ARG A 353 2.11 -20.08 19.85
C ARG A 353 1.79 -19.20 18.62
N LEU A 354 1.15 -18.05 18.82
CA LEU A 354 0.92 -17.08 17.74
C LEU A 354 2.23 -16.65 17.08
N SER A 355 3.24 -16.29 17.89
CA SER A 355 4.58 -15.92 17.42
C SER A 355 5.24 -17.02 16.58
N THR A 356 5.04 -18.27 16.98
CA THR A 356 5.54 -19.45 16.27
C THR A 356 4.83 -19.61 14.92
N VAL A 357 3.49 -19.56 14.93
CA VAL A 357 2.65 -19.63 13.71
C VAL A 357 3.06 -18.54 12.71
N LEU A 358 3.23 -17.29 13.15
CA LEU A 358 3.63 -16.18 12.28
C LEU A 358 5.02 -16.34 11.67
N ARG A 359 5.95 -16.99 12.38
CA ARG A 359 7.33 -17.23 11.91
C ARG A 359 7.43 -18.41 10.96
N SER A 360 6.62 -19.44 11.18
CA SER A 360 6.58 -20.64 10.34
C SER A 360 5.50 -20.56 9.26
N TYR A 361 4.77 -19.45 9.17
CA TYR A 361 3.69 -19.32 8.20
C TYR A 361 4.26 -19.37 6.79
N SER A 362 3.76 -20.35 6.02
CA SER A 362 3.97 -20.46 4.60
C SER A 362 2.66 -20.93 4.00
N GLU A 363 2.25 -20.33 2.88
CA GLU A 363 1.18 -20.90 2.08
C GLU A 363 1.61 -22.29 1.58
N GLU A 364 0.74 -23.29 1.71
CA GLU A 364 1.00 -24.60 1.17
C GLU A 364 0.92 -24.54 -0.36
N THR A 365 2.08 -24.39 -0.99
CA THR A 365 2.18 -24.42 -2.44
C THR A 365 2.59 -25.81 -2.93
N LEU A 366 1.97 -26.28 -4.00
CA LEU A 366 2.29 -27.55 -4.67
C LEU A 366 3.77 -27.59 -5.10
N PHE A 367 4.35 -26.41 -5.37
CA PHE A 367 5.74 -26.25 -5.76
C PHE A 367 6.56 -25.63 -4.63
N PRO A 368 7.80 -26.08 -4.40
CA PRO A 368 8.69 -25.44 -3.43
C PRO A 368 9.12 -24.05 -3.91
N PHE A 369 9.61 -23.22 -2.99
CA PHE A 369 10.28 -21.97 -3.33
C PHE A 369 11.50 -22.23 -4.25
N PRO A 370 11.72 -21.42 -5.32
CA PRO A 370 10.98 -20.21 -5.68
C PRO A 370 9.79 -20.47 -6.62
N PHE A 371 9.58 -21.69 -7.10
CA PHE A 371 8.54 -22.01 -8.08
C PHE A 371 7.12 -21.80 -7.56
N GLY A 372 6.88 -22.01 -6.26
CA GLY A 372 5.61 -21.68 -5.60
C GLY A 372 5.23 -20.20 -5.66
N LEU A 373 6.17 -19.30 -5.96
CA LEU A 373 5.88 -17.88 -6.18
C LEU A 373 5.37 -17.57 -7.58
N LEU A 374 5.64 -18.46 -8.55
CA LEU A 374 5.30 -18.26 -9.95
C LEU A 374 4.02 -19.01 -10.32
N PHE A 375 3.83 -20.21 -9.76
CA PHE A 375 2.75 -21.12 -10.15
C PHE A 375 1.76 -21.33 -9.01
N PRO A 376 0.47 -21.09 -9.24
CA PRO A 376 -0.56 -21.38 -8.25
C PRO A 376 -0.79 -22.89 -8.12
N SER A 377 -1.14 -23.36 -6.93
CA SER A 377 -1.54 -24.75 -6.67
C SER A 377 -2.88 -25.10 -7.31
N SER A 378 -3.76 -24.11 -7.41
CA SER A 378 -5.11 -24.20 -8.00
C SER A 378 -5.58 -22.81 -8.45
N LEU A 379 -6.68 -22.75 -9.22
CA LEU A 379 -7.29 -21.47 -9.60
C LEU A 379 -7.71 -20.62 -8.39
N GLY A 380 -8.12 -21.24 -7.28
CA GLY A 380 -8.47 -20.54 -6.04
C GLY A 380 -7.27 -19.89 -5.34
N THR A 381 -6.05 -20.36 -5.62
CA THR A 381 -4.80 -19.81 -5.05
C THR A 381 -4.08 -18.82 -5.96
N LEU A 382 -4.71 -18.46 -7.08
CA LEU A 382 -4.07 -17.60 -8.08
C LEU A 382 -3.65 -16.25 -7.50
N SER A 383 -4.50 -15.60 -6.72
CA SER A 383 -4.19 -14.31 -6.09
C SER A 383 -3.15 -14.39 -4.96
N MET A 384 -2.61 -15.59 -4.68
CA MET A 384 -1.58 -15.80 -3.66
C MET A 384 -0.17 -15.93 -4.25
N VAL A 385 -0.03 -15.95 -5.58
CA VAL A 385 1.27 -16.04 -6.25
C VAL A 385 1.64 -14.74 -6.97
N MET A 386 2.95 -14.45 -7.05
CA MET A 386 3.45 -13.29 -7.81
C MET A 386 3.32 -13.49 -9.32
N GLY A 387 3.21 -14.73 -9.78
CA GLY A 387 3.14 -15.04 -11.21
C GLY A 387 4.47 -14.75 -11.91
N PHE A 388 4.42 -14.45 -13.19
CA PHE A 388 5.62 -14.21 -14.01
C PHE A 388 6.14 -12.77 -13.99
N GLY A 389 5.43 -11.84 -13.35
CA GLY A 389 5.85 -10.44 -13.23
C GLY A 389 7.26 -10.25 -12.66
N PRO A 390 7.67 -10.98 -11.60
CA PRO A 390 9.04 -10.94 -11.08
C PRO A 390 10.10 -11.36 -12.11
N LEU A 391 9.78 -12.19 -13.11
CA LEU A 391 10.75 -12.56 -14.13
C LEU A 391 11.10 -11.40 -15.05
N LEU A 392 10.23 -10.38 -15.16
CA LEU A 392 10.56 -9.16 -15.89
C LEU A 392 11.71 -8.38 -15.24
N PHE A 393 11.99 -8.58 -13.96
CA PHE A 393 13.21 -8.07 -13.33
C PHE A 393 14.47 -8.64 -13.99
N PHE A 394 14.53 -9.96 -14.23
CA PHE A 394 15.65 -10.59 -14.92
C PHE A 394 15.75 -10.19 -16.39
N VAL A 395 14.60 -9.88 -17.01
CA VAL A 395 14.57 -9.29 -18.36
C VAL A 395 15.16 -7.88 -18.35
N GLY A 396 14.85 -7.06 -17.34
CA GLY A 396 15.40 -5.71 -17.17
C GLY A 396 16.88 -5.66 -16.78
N LEU A 397 17.40 -6.70 -16.12
CA LEU A 397 18.83 -6.84 -15.79
C LEU A 397 19.73 -7.13 -17.00
N LYS A 398 19.14 -7.47 -18.15
CA LYS A 398 19.86 -7.80 -19.38
C LYS A 398 19.50 -6.78 -20.46
N GLU A 399 20.44 -5.89 -20.77
CA GLU A 399 20.54 -5.22 -22.07
C GLU A 399 20.71 -6.23 -23.26
N ALA A 400 20.12 -7.43 -23.22
CA ALA A 400 20.39 -8.53 -24.14
C ALA A 400 19.10 -9.19 -24.73
N ARG A 401 18.73 -8.64 -25.90
CA ARG A 401 18.11 -9.28 -27.09
C ARG A 401 16.58 -9.53 -27.17
N ALA A 402 15.93 -8.55 -27.81
CA ALA A 402 14.91 -8.53 -28.88
C ALA A 402 13.88 -9.65 -29.16
N HIS A 403 14.02 -10.91 -28.71
CA HIS A 403 13.11 -11.99 -29.18
C HIS A 403 12.43 -12.83 -28.08
N LEU A 404 12.88 -12.75 -26.82
CA LEU A 404 12.23 -13.47 -25.70
C LEU A 404 11.13 -12.64 -25.02
N ILE A 405 11.29 -11.31 -25.05
CA ILE A 405 10.43 -10.33 -24.39
C ILE A 405 8.97 -10.41 -24.86
N PRO A 406 8.67 -10.48 -26.17
CA PRO A 406 7.32 -10.67 -26.69
C PRO A 406 6.59 -11.91 -26.15
N LYS A 407 7.30 -13.04 -26.04
CA LYS A 407 6.69 -14.33 -25.74
C LYS A 407 6.31 -14.45 -24.27
N VAL A 408 7.16 -13.94 -23.38
CA VAL A 408 6.87 -13.86 -21.94
C VAL A 408 5.71 -12.89 -21.67
N LEU A 409 5.68 -11.73 -22.35
CA LEU A 409 4.58 -10.76 -22.25
C LEU A 409 3.23 -11.35 -22.67
N ILE A 410 3.17 -12.07 -23.80
CA ILE A 410 1.94 -12.71 -24.28
C ILE A 410 1.43 -13.74 -23.28
N ILE A 411 2.32 -14.53 -22.68
CA ILE A 411 1.94 -15.52 -21.67
C ILE A 411 1.43 -14.86 -20.39
N CYS A 412 2.10 -13.80 -19.90
CA CYS A 412 1.66 -13.07 -18.71
C CYS A 412 0.26 -12.46 -18.90
N VAL A 413 0.04 -11.75 -20.01
CA VAL A 413 -1.24 -11.10 -20.32
C VAL A 413 -2.35 -12.12 -20.60
N ALA A 414 -2.06 -13.21 -21.30
CA ALA A 414 -3.05 -14.26 -21.59
C ALA A 414 -3.52 -14.97 -20.31
N VAL A 415 -2.60 -15.27 -19.40
CA VAL A 415 -2.95 -15.85 -18.08
C VAL A 415 -3.79 -14.86 -17.29
N GLU A 416 -3.40 -13.58 -17.23
CA GLU A 416 -4.13 -12.54 -16.52
C GLU A 416 -5.58 -12.36 -17.02
N VAL A 417 -5.79 -12.29 -18.34
CA VAL A 417 -7.13 -12.15 -18.93
C VAL A 417 -8.02 -13.36 -18.64
N VAL A 418 -7.49 -14.58 -18.79
CA VAL A 418 -8.24 -15.80 -18.46
C VAL A 418 -8.65 -15.78 -16.99
N CYS A 419 -7.74 -15.40 -16.11
CA CYS A 419 -7.98 -15.37 -14.68
C CYS A 419 -9.01 -14.32 -14.24
N ILE A 420 -8.94 -13.09 -14.77
CA ILE A 420 -9.93 -12.03 -14.48
C ILE A 420 -11.31 -12.45 -14.98
N LEU A 421 -11.41 -13.01 -16.20
CA LEU A 421 -12.68 -13.45 -16.78
C LEU A 421 -13.29 -14.65 -16.05
N SER A 422 -12.47 -15.58 -15.55
CA SER A 422 -12.94 -16.71 -14.73
C SER A 422 -13.41 -16.27 -13.34
N PHE A 423 -12.82 -15.22 -12.76
CA PHE A 423 -13.23 -14.72 -11.43
C PHE A 423 -14.47 -13.82 -11.48
N SER A 424 -14.69 -13.06 -12.56
CA SER A 424 -15.91 -12.25 -12.70
C SER A 424 -17.19 -13.09 -12.85
N GLN A 425 -17.07 -14.37 -13.21
CA GLN A 425 -18.21 -15.29 -13.31
C GLN A 425 -18.51 -16.02 -12.00
N ASN A 426 -17.49 -16.33 -11.18
CA ASN A 426 -17.71 -17.02 -9.90
C ASN A 426 -18.19 -16.11 -8.76
N ALA A 427 -18.05 -14.79 -8.89
CA ALA A 427 -18.64 -13.83 -7.95
C ALA A 427 -20.18 -13.79 -7.98
N TYR A 428 -20.83 -14.41 -8.98
CA TYR A 428 -22.29 -14.53 -9.05
C TYR A 428 -22.85 -15.90 -8.64
N CYS A 429 -22.01 -16.94 -8.47
CA CYS A 429 -22.49 -18.30 -8.24
C CYS A 429 -22.31 -18.84 -6.81
N HIS A 430 -21.57 -18.16 -5.92
CA HIS A 430 -21.28 -18.70 -4.58
C HIS A 430 -22.11 -18.15 -3.41
N CYS A 431 -23.21 -17.43 -3.65
CA CYS A 431 -24.20 -17.13 -2.59
C CYS A 431 -25.15 -18.31 -2.28
N SER A 432 -24.89 -19.49 -2.83
CA SER A 432 -25.69 -20.69 -2.60
C SER A 432 -24.75 -21.88 -2.57
N GLU A 433 -24.13 -22.15 -1.41
CA GLU A 433 -23.98 -23.49 -0.83
C GLU A 433 -22.86 -23.57 0.22
N ASN A 434 -23.26 -24.06 1.39
CA ASN A 434 -22.50 -24.73 2.45
C ASN A 434 -21.68 -23.85 3.42
N LYS A 435 -22.09 -23.74 4.70
CA LYS A 435 -22.08 -24.75 5.79
C LYS A 435 -20.66 -25.16 6.22
N LEU A 436 -20.13 -24.48 7.24
CA LEU A 436 -20.04 -24.96 8.63
C LEU A 436 -19.53 -23.84 9.54
#